data_AF-A0A834M297-F1
#
_entry.id   AF-A0A834M297-F1
#
_cell.length_a   1.000
_cell.length_b   1.000
_cell.length_c   1.000
_cell.angle_alpha   90.00
_cell.angle_beta   90.00
_cell.angle_gamma   90.00
#
_symmetry.space_group_name_H-M   'P 1'
#
loop_
_entity.id
_entity.type
_entity.pdbx_description
1 polymer ?
#
loop_
_entity_poly.entity_id
_entity_poly.type
_entity_poly.pdbx_seq_one_letter_code
_entity_poly.pdbx_strand_id
1 'polypeptide(L)'
;MSTEEGEYSGHPRKVVTDENIKKIHKMILNGRKLNLNEIADTLKISTERVHHIIYEYLGMRKPCVKRVPRELTFEQKQRRVDDSKQCLKMIKHNKPEFLHRYVTMAQT
;
A
#
# COMPACT_ATOMS: atom_id res chain seq x y z
N MET A 1 -51.15 -29.63 16.65
CA MET A 1 -49.73 -29.36 16.94
C MET A 1 -48.94 -29.86 15.75
N SER A 2 -48.43 -28.93 14.93
CA SER A 2 -47.24 -29.06 14.09
C SER A 2 -47.05 -27.72 13.39
N THR A 3 -46.21 -26.87 13.97
CA THR A 3 -45.70 -25.63 13.40
C THR A 3 -44.63 -26.00 12.38
N GLU A 4 -44.92 -25.81 11.11
CA GLU A 4 -43.97 -25.88 10.02
C GLU A 4 -43.16 -24.58 10.00
N GLU A 5 -42.00 -24.64 10.65
CA GLU A 5 -40.98 -23.60 10.73
C GLU A 5 -40.60 -23.13 9.33
N GLY A 6 -40.91 -21.87 9.03
CA GLY A 6 -40.56 -21.22 7.78
C GLY A 6 -39.05 -21.18 7.55
N GLU A 7 -38.64 -21.46 6.32
CA GLU A 7 -37.28 -21.32 5.85
C GLU A 7 -36.74 -19.93 6.20
N TYR A 8 -35.80 -19.88 7.15
CA TYR A 8 -35.21 -18.63 7.64
C TYR A 8 -34.37 -17.99 6.51
N SER A 9 -34.99 -17.11 5.72
CA SER A 9 -34.35 -16.33 4.65
C SER A 9 -33.55 -15.14 5.23
N GLY A 10 -32.57 -15.44 6.08
CA GLY A 10 -32.03 -14.48 7.04
C GLY A 10 -30.98 -13.47 6.57
N HIS A 11 -30.43 -13.54 5.36
CA HIS A 11 -29.50 -12.48 4.92
C HIS A 11 -29.41 -12.29 3.40
N PRO A 12 -29.71 -11.08 2.86
CA PRO A 12 -29.47 -10.81 1.47
C PRO A 12 -27.95 -10.73 1.24
N ARG A 13 -27.45 -11.57 0.35
CA ARG A 13 -26.11 -11.50 -0.27
C ARG A 13 -25.93 -10.25 -1.17
N LYS A 14 -26.56 -9.12 -0.83
CA LYS A 14 -26.67 -7.89 -1.65
C LYS A 14 -25.47 -6.94 -1.52
N VAL A 15 -24.61 -7.17 -0.54
CA VAL A 15 -23.49 -6.25 -0.23
C VAL A 15 -22.29 -6.49 -1.14
N VAL A 16 -22.07 -7.75 -1.56
CA VAL A 16 -20.98 -8.14 -2.46
C VAL A 16 -21.49 -8.20 -3.90
N THR A 17 -21.92 -7.05 -4.40
CA THR A 17 -22.25 -6.86 -5.82
C THR A 17 -21.01 -6.44 -6.59
N ASP A 18 -20.92 -6.84 -7.86
CA ASP A 18 -19.87 -6.40 -8.79
C ASP A 18 -19.70 -4.88 -8.82
N GLU A 19 -20.80 -4.14 -8.65
CA GLU A 19 -20.78 -2.67 -8.54
C GLU A 19 -19.98 -2.18 -7.33
N ASN A 20 -20.19 -2.79 -6.17
CA ASN A 20 -19.48 -2.43 -4.94
C ASN A 20 -18.01 -2.84 -5.03
N ILE A 21 -17.70 -4.00 -5.63
CA ILE A 21 -16.32 -4.42 -5.90
C ILE A 21 -15.61 -3.40 -6.80
N LYS A 22 -16.23 -2.99 -7.90
CA LYS A 22 -15.69 -1.97 -8.82
C LYS A 22 -15.52 -0.61 -8.15
N LYS A 23 -16.48 -0.18 -7.31
CA LYS A 23 -16.39 1.07 -6.55
C LYS A 23 -15.22 1.05 -5.55
N ILE A 24 -15.10 -0.02 -4.76
CA ILE A 24 -14.00 -0.21 -3.80
C ILE A 24 -12.66 -0.19 -4.54
N HIS A 25 -12.55 -0.93 -5.64
CA HIS A 25 -11.35 -0.96 -6.47
C HIS A 25 -10.97 0.44 -6.99
N LYS A 26 -11.93 1.20 -7.50
CA LYS A 26 -11.70 2.58 -7.97
C LYS A 26 -11.28 3.52 -6.83
N MET A 27 -11.88 3.40 -5.66
CA MET A 27 -11.48 4.19 -4.49
C MET A 27 -10.02 3.90 -4.15
N ILE A 28 -9.65 2.62 -3.98
CA ILE A 28 -8.28 2.20 -3.62
C ILE A 28 -7.24 2.72 -4.62
N LEU A 29 -7.52 2.65 -5.93
CA LEU A 29 -6.60 3.14 -6.95
C LEU A 29 -6.43 4.67 -6.91
N ASN A 30 -7.47 5.41 -6.55
CA ASN A 30 -7.42 6.87 -6.47
C ASN A 30 -6.73 7.36 -5.18
N GLY A 31 -6.83 6.61 -4.08
CA GLY A 31 -6.35 7.03 -2.76
C GLY A 31 -5.09 6.30 -2.29
N ARG A 32 -3.96 7.01 -2.16
CA ARG A 32 -2.71 6.44 -1.60
C ARG A 32 -2.80 6.01 -0.12
N LYS A 33 -3.76 6.53 0.65
CA LYS A 33 -3.91 6.29 2.10
C LYS A 33 -5.38 6.15 2.51
N LEU A 34 -6.17 5.36 1.77
CA LEU A 34 -7.55 5.11 2.15
C LEU A 34 -7.66 4.23 3.40
N ASN A 35 -8.50 4.65 4.34
CA ASN A 35 -8.84 3.85 5.51
C ASN A 35 -10.04 2.94 5.18
N LEU A 36 -10.05 1.75 5.79
CA LEU A 36 -11.19 0.82 5.64
C LEU A 36 -12.50 1.45 6.12
N ASN A 37 -12.44 2.28 7.16
CA ASN A 37 -13.59 3.00 7.71
C ASN A 37 -14.14 4.01 6.71
N GLU A 38 -13.28 4.76 6.01
CA GLU A 38 -13.73 5.73 5.00
C GLU A 38 -14.49 5.04 3.85
N ILE A 39 -14.00 3.88 3.42
CA ILE A 39 -14.66 3.07 2.38
C ILE A 39 -16.00 2.52 2.89
N ALA A 40 -16.01 2.00 4.12
CA ALA A 40 -17.21 1.51 4.79
C ALA A 40 -18.29 2.60 4.94
N ASP A 41 -17.89 3.80 5.38
CA ASP A 41 -18.77 4.94 5.58
C ASP A 41 -19.35 5.49 4.27
N THR A 42 -18.54 5.47 3.20
CA THR A 42 -18.95 5.93 1.86
C THR A 42 -19.94 4.96 1.23
N LEU A 43 -19.71 3.65 1.37
CA LEU A 43 -20.55 2.62 0.77
C LEU A 43 -21.70 2.17 1.69
N LYS A 44 -21.71 2.62 2.94
CA LYS A 44 -22.64 2.19 4.01
C LYS A 44 -22.61 0.66 4.20
N ILE A 45 -21.40 0.10 4.20
CA ILE A 45 -21.12 -1.33 4.36
C ILE A 45 -20.32 -1.52 5.65
N SER A 46 -20.41 -2.67 6.30
CA SER A 46 -19.54 -2.97 7.44
C SER A 46 -18.07 -3.07 7.04
N THR A 47 -17.18 -2.63 7.92
CA THR A 47 -15.72 -2.65 7.72
C THR A 47 -15.19 -4.06 7.45
N GLU A 48 -15.76 -5.07 8.10
CA GLU A 48 -15.45 -6.48 7.89
C GLU A 48 -15.75 -6.92 6.44
N ARG A 49 -16.88 -6.50 5.88
CA ARG A 49 -17.25 -6.85 4.50
C ARG A 49 -16.36 -6.15 3.49
N VAL A 50 -15.97 -4.90 3.75
CA VAL A 50 -14.97 -4.19 2.93
C VAL A 50 -13.63 -4.93 2.96
N HIS A 51 -13.17 -5.35 4.15
CA HIS A 51 -11.95 -6.13 4.30
C HIS A 51 -12.02 -7.46 3.52
N HIS A 52 -13.14 -8.18 3.64
CA HIS A 52 -13.38 -9.41 2.90
C HIS A 52 -13.35 -9.20 1.38
N ILE A 53 -13.96 -8.13 0.87
CA ILE A 53 -13.92 -7.80 -0.57
C ILE A 53 -12.49 -7.51 -1.03
N ILE A 54 -11.74 -6.73 -0.25
CA ILE A 54 -10.35 -6.37 -0.59
C ILE A 54 -9.45 -7.60 -0.61
N TYR A 55 -9.59 -8.49 0.36
CA TYR A 55 -8.73 -9.65 0.51
C TYR A 55 -9.12 -10.81 -0.42
N GLU A 56 -10.40 -11.21 -0.45
CA GLU A 56 -10.87 -12.39 -1.19
C GLU A 56 -11.22 -12.10 -2.65
N TYR A 57 -11.82 -10.94 -2.96
CA TYR A 57 -12.29 -10.64 -4.32
C TYR A 57 -11.27 -9.82 -5.13
N LEU A 58 -10.59 -8.87 -4.49
CA LEU A 58 -9.56 -8.05 -5.15
C LEU A 58 -8.15 -8.63 -5.00
N GLY A 59 -7.93 -9.60 -4.11
CA GLY A 59 -6.61 -10.18 -3.86
C GLY A 59 -5.57 -9.17 -3.35
N MET A 60 -6.02 -8.04 -2.82
CA MET A 60 -5.16 -6.93 -2.42
C MET A 60 -4.73 -7.08 -0.96
N ARG A 61 -3.46 -6.78 -0.70
CA ARG A 61 -2.90 -6.75 0.66
C ARG A 61 -2.41 -5.35 0.99
N LYS A 62 -2.61 -4.94 2.25
CA LYS A 62 -2.08 -3.67 2.73
C LYS A 62 -0.55 -3.75 2.76
N PRO A 63 0.17 -2.95 1.96
CA PRO A 63 1.62 -2.94 2.03
C PRO A 63 2.06 -2.39 3.40
N CYS A 64 2.99 -3.06 4.05
CA CYS A 64 3.67 -2.49 5.20
C CYS A 64 4.43 -1.24 4.74
N VAL A 65 4.23 -0.12 5.44
CA VAL A 65 4.97 1.11 5.13
C VAL A 65 6.45 0.87 5.43
N LYS A 66 7.33 1.16 4.46
CA LYS A 66 8.78 1.12 4.69
C LYS A 66 9.15 2.19 5.71
N ARG A 67 9.88 1.80 6.76
CA ARG A 67 10.45 2.78 7.71
C ARG A 67 11.52 3.60 6.99
N VAL A 68 11.34 4.92 6.98
CA VAL A 68 12.33 5.88 6.49
C VAL A 68 12.98 6.50 7.73
N PRO A 69 14.30 6.35 7.94
CA PRO A 69 14.96 6.83 9.18
C PRO A 69 14.83 8.33 9.42
N ARG A 70 14.71 9.13 8.35
CA ARG A 70 14.61 10.58 8.44
C ARG A 70 13.88 11.18 7.23
N GLU A 71 13.00 12.13 7.50
CA GLU A 71 12.45 13.02 6.47
C GLU A 71 13.51 14.05 6.06
N LEU A 72 13.88 14.04 4.78
CA LEU A 72 14.90 14.93 4.24
C LEU A 72 14.27 16.23 3.73
N THR A 73 14.95 17.36 3.99
CA THR A 73 14.59 18.65 3.38
C THR A 73 14.84 18.62 1.86
N PHE A 74 14.25 19.58 1.13
CA PHE A 74 14.46 19.70 -0.31
C PHE A 74 15.96 19.81 -0.66
N GLU A 75 16.69 20.66 0.07
CA GLU A 75 18.13 20.85 -0.13
C GLU A 75 18.92 19.56 0.13
N GLN A 76 18.59 18.82 1.19
CA GLN A 76 19.24 17.54 1.49
C GLN A 76 18.98 16.50 0.40
N LYS A 77 17.77 16.49 -0.19
CA LYS A 77 17.45 15.61 -1.32
C LYS A 77 18.30 15.98 -2.54
N GLN A 78 18.39 17.28 -2.85
CA GLN A 78 19.17 17.77 -3.98
C GLN A 78 20.65 17.40 -3.82
N ARG A 79 21.24 17.68 -2.66
CA ARG A 79 22.64 17.34 -2.35
C ARG A 79 22.91 15.85 -2.53
N ARG A 80 22.04 14.98 -2.01
CA ARG A 80 22.18 13.52 -2.19
C ARG A 80 22.15 13.10 -3.65
N VAL A 81 21.31 13.72 -4.48
CA VAL A 81 21.24 13.44 -5.91
C VAL A 81 22.54 13.86 -6.60
N ASP A 82 23.07 15.03 -6.26
CA ASP A 82 24.28 15.57 -6.88
C ASP A 82 25.53 14.75 -6.47
N ASP A 83 25.66 14.40 -5.19
CA ASP A 83 26.70 13.49 -4.69
C ASP A 83 26.62 12.13 -5.39
N SER A 84 25.41 11.58 -5.53
CA SER A 84 25.21 10.28 -6.20
C SER A 84 25.58 10.34 -7.68
N LYS A 85 25.27 11.43 -8.38
CA LYS A 85 25.67 11.64 -9.78
C LYS A 85 27.19 11.73 -9.91
N GLN A 86 27.87 12.41 -8.98
CA GLN A 86 29.33 12.48 -8.96
C GLN A 86 29.95 11.11 -8.74
N CYS A 87 29.51 10.36 -7.72
CA CYS A 87 29.95 8.99 -7.47
C CYS A 87 29.73 8.10 -8.70
N LEU A 88 28.56 8.21 -9.35
CA LEU A 88 28.26 7.44 -10.56
C LEU A 88 29.23 7.76 -11.72
N LYS A 89 29.61 9.03 -11.92
CA LYS A 89 30.60 9.41 -12.93
C LYS A 89 31.96 8.76 -12.63
N MET A 90 32.41 8.79 -11.38
CA MET A 90 33.68 8.18 -10.98
C MET A 90 33.68 6.66 -11.17
N ILE A 91 32.58 6.00 -10.78
CA ILE A 91 32.39 4.56 -10.99
C ILE A 91 32.38 4.20 -12.47
N LYS A 92 31.72 5.00 -13.33
CA LYS A 92 31.68 4.76 -14.78
C LYS A 92 33.04 4.97 -15.46
N HIS A 93 33.86 5.89 -14.95
CA HIS A 93 35.18 6.18 -15.51
C HIS A 93 36.17 5.04 -15.24
N ASN A 94 36.32 4.61 -13.98
CA ASN A 94 37.19 3.49 -13.64
C ASN A 94 36.69 2.76 -12.38
N LYS A 95 35.74 1.84 -12.56
CA LYS A 95 35.14 1.06 -11.48
C LYS A 95 36.15 0.28 -10.63
N PRO A 96 37.07 -0.53 -11.19
CA PRO A 96 37.96 -1.35 -10.36
C PRO A 96 38.91 -0.52 -9.50
N GLU A 97 39.50 0.55 -10.05
CA GLU A 97 40.39 1.45 -9.28
C GLU A 97 39.62 2.23 -8.22
N PHE A 98 38.42 2.73 -8.56
CA PHE A 98 37.57 3.46 -7.62
C PHE A 98 37.23 2.60 -6.41
N LEU A 99 36.80 1.35 -6.62
CA LEU A 99 36.43 0.44 -5.54
C LEU A 99 37.66 -0.01 -4.72
N HIS A 100 38.83 -0.19 -5.34
CA HIS A 100 40.06 -0.53 -4.62
C HIS A 100 40.47 0.56 -3.61
N ARG A 101 40.19 1.83 -3.90
CA ARG A 101 40.51 2.97 -3.02
C ARG A 101 39.38 3.34 -2.05
N TYR A 102 38.19 2.77 -2.20
CA TYR A 102 37.02 3.18 -1.44
C TYR A 102 37.02 2.53 -0.05
N VAL A 103 37.23 3.33 1.00
CA VAL A 103 37.22 2.88 2.40
C VAL A 103 36.17 3.68 3.17
N THR A 104 35.32 2.98 3.94
CA THR A 104 34.27 3.60 4.77
C THR A 104 34.37 3.12 6.20
N MET A 105 34.14 4.02 7.16
CA MET A 105 34.03 3.71 8.59
C MET A 105 32.66 4.17 9.09
N ALA A 106 32.02 3.35 9.93
CA ALA A 106 30.81 3.71 10.64
C ALA A 106 30.95 3.30 12.11
N GLN A 107 30.65 4.22 13.02
CA GLN A 107 30.54 3.92 14.45
C GLN A 107 29.07 3.66 14.75
N THR A 108 28.77 2.54 15.43
CA THR A 108 27.42 2.17 15.86
C THR A 108 27.21 2.57 17.31
#